data_AF-A0A1Q7DHU3-F1
#
_entry.id   AF-A0A1Q7DHU3-F1
#
_cell.length_a   1.000
_cell.length_b   1.000
_cell.length_c   1.000
_cell.angle_alpha   90.00
_cell.angle_beta   90.00
_cell.angle_gamma   90.00
#
_symmetry.space_group_name_H-M   'P 1'
#
loop_
_entity.id
_entity.type
_entity.pdbx_description
1 polymer ?
#
loop_
_entity_poly.entity_id
_entity_poly.type
_entity_poly.pdbx_seq_one_letter_code
_entity_poly.pdbx_strand_id
1 'polypeptide(L)'
;MMSNRRHIRYLALLAGVVLAAGLLEAEVGLAQESVAVRADLVKGALPAEDPTAAAWNTAPRSEFPLSPQVHWPTRIGEVTVKSVTVRALHDGRHLAILLEYADPSKDPHDAAALEFMVGDKKAHFAHGQPMAQVEGGPVNIWYWKNVSAKVLDMNAQGFGTLKVQAQQDVKGKGVYQDGTWKVVFARALSTGDVEHDVQIKPGEFINVAFAIWDGKKLDSGDLKEKGSEKAVSSWWYFRAEPPPDYSGYLYAALAIGLAVGFQFVVVRKLKKGRSA
;
A
#
# COMPACT_ATOMS: atom_id res chain seq x y z
N MET A 1 -43.00 25.51 -55.38
CA MET A 1 -43.70 25.71 -54.08
C MET A 1 -43.52 24.43 -53.29
N MET A 2 -42.84 24.50 -52.12
CA MET A 2 -42.94 23.62 -50.91
C MET A 2 -43.06 22.09 -51.14
N SER A 3 -42.37 21.17 -50.46
CA SER A 3 -41.52 21.13 -49.27
C SER A 3 -41.20 19.63 -49.14
N ASN A 4 -39.93 19.22 -49.08
CA ASN A 4 -39.62 17.84 -48.68
C ASN A 4 -38.51 17.82 -47.62
N ARG A 5 -38.85 18.39 -46.45
CA ARG A 5 -38.07 18.30 -45.20
C ARG A 5 -38.88 17.52 -44.16
N ARG A 6 -39.10 16.22 -44.34
CA ARG A 6 -39.72 15.39 -43.28
C ARG A 6 -39.24 13.94 -43.25
N HIS A 7 -37.92 13.68 -43.26
CA HIS A 7 -37.41 12.33 -42.93
C HIS A 7 -36.21 12.27 -41.97
N ILE A 8 -35.82 13.38 -41.32
CA ILE A 8 -34.71 13.38 -40.36
C ILE A 8 -35.19 13.95 -39.01
N ARG A 9 -36.16 13.29 -38.37
CA ARG A 9 -36.51 13.61 -36.95
C ARG A 9 -36.91 12.41 -36.08
N TYR A 10 -36.98 11.18 -36.60
CA TYR A 10 -37.38 10.01 -35.80
C TYR A 10 -36.23 9.08 -35.37
N LEU A 11 -34.97 9.45 -35.62
CA LEU A 11 -33.80 8.68 -35.14
C LEU A 11 -33.12 9.29 -33.90
N ALA A 12 -33.66 10.36 -33.32
CA ALA A 12 -33.05 11.08 -32.19
C ALA A 12 -33.76 10.85 -30.84
N LEU A 13 -34.71 9.91 -30.74
CA LEU A 13 -35.56 9.76 -29.56
C LEU A 13 -35.59 8.35 -28.95
N LEU A 14 -34.56 7.53 -29.23
CA LEU A 14 -34.37 6.22 -28.62
C LEU A 14 -33.00 6.04 -27.93
N ALA A 15 -32.23 7.12 -27.78
CA ALA A 15 -30.94 7.11 -27.09
C ALA A 15 -30.96 7.81 -25.72
N GLY A 16 -32.14 8.24 -25.24
CA GLY A 16 -32.27 9.15 -24.10
C GLY A 16 -32.99 8.64 -22.85
N VAL A 17 -33.46 7.38 -22.81
CA VAL A 17 -34.22 6.85 -21.66
C VAL A 17 -33.76 5.45 -21.27
N VAL A 18 -32.47 5.31 -20.93
CA VAL A 18 -32.01 4.28 -19.97
C VAL A 18 -31.43 4.99 -18.74
N LEU A 19 -32.14 6.06 -18.32
CA LEU A 19 -31.87 6.75 -17.07
C LEU A 19 -32.75 6.13 -15.98
N ALA A 20 -32.08 5.63 -14.96
CA ALA A 20 -32.55 5.54 -13.58
C ALA A 20 -33.66 4.52 -13.27
N ALA A 21 -33.37 3.23 -13.44
CA ALA A 21 -34.04 2.18 -12.66
C ALA A 21 -33.18 0.93 -12.63
N GLY A 22 -32.17 0.91 -11.77
CA GLY A 22 -31.31 -0.25 -11.62
C GLY A 22 -30.38 -0.11 -10.43
N LEU A 23 -30.80 -0.73 -9.33
CA LEU A 23 -29.92 -1.24 -8.29
C LEU A 23 -29.27 -0.19 -7.39
N LEU A 24 -30.06 0.29 -6.43
CA LEU A 24 -29.56 0.38 -5.06
C LEU A 24 -29.30 -1.05 -4.58
N GLU A 25 -28.21 -1.65 -5.03
CA GLU A 25 -27.60 -2.75 -4.30
C GLU A 25 -26.95 -2.12 -3.07
N ALA A 26 -27.57 -2.34 -1.91
CA ALA A 26 -26.81 -2.29 -0.68
C ALA A 26 -25.75 -3.38 -0.83
N GLU A 27 -24.55 -3.00 -1.23
CA GLU A 27 -23.38 -3.87 -1.13
C GLU A 27 -23.25 -4.22 0.35
N VAL A 28 -23.75 -5.39 0.71
CA VAL A 28 -23.24 -6.09 1.88
C VAL A 28 -21.83 -6.47 1.48
N GLY A 29 -20.90 -5.54 1.68
CA GLY A 29 -19.48 -5.73 1.42
C GLY A 29 -19.01 -6.87 2.31
N LEU A 30 -18.96 -8.08 1.76
CA LEU A 30 -18.01 -9.07 2.25
C LEU A 30 -16.66 -8.38 2.13
N ALA A 31 -16.05 -8.06 3.27
CA ALA A 31 -14.76 -7.38 3.31
C ALA A 31 -13.78 -8.20 2.44
N GLN A 32 -13.54 -7.72 1.22
CA GLN A 32 -12.62 -8.37 0.32
C GLN A 32 -11.25 -8.22 0.95
N GLU A 33 -10.65 -9.35 1.34
CA GLU A 33 -9.27 -9.35 1.82
C GLU A 33 -8.41 -8.60 0.82
N SER A 34 -7.64 -7.65 1.34
CA SER A 34 -6.86 -6.77 0.48
C SER A 34 -5.70 -7.56 -0.10
N VAL A 35 -5.50 -7.48 -1.41
CA VAL A 35 -4.37 -8.18 -2.07
C VAL A 35 -3.08 -7.36 -1.98
N ALA A 36 -3.21 -6.04 -1.75
CA ALA A 36 -2.08 -5.11 -1.69
C ALA A 36 -2.33 -3.92 -0.77
N VAL A 37 -1.28 -3.44 -0.12
CA VAL A 37 -1.21 -2.09 0.47
C VAL A 37 -0.96 -1.10 -0.66
N ARG A 38 -1.85 -0.13 -0.83
CA ARG A 38 -1.67 0.99 -1.76
C ARG A 38 -1.31 2.25 -0.99
N ALA A 39 -0.17 2.84 -1.33
CA ALA A 39 0.21 4.14 -0.81
C ALA A 39 -0.16 5.20 -1.85
N ASP A 40 -1.14 6.05 -1.54
CA ASP A 40 -1.54 7.10 -2.46
C ASP A 40 -0.57 8.29 -2.41
N LEU A 41 -0.37 8.94 -3.56
CA LEU A 41 0.41 10.16 -3.67
C LEU A 41 -0.38 11.35 -3.11
N VAL A 42 0.17 12.03 -2.11
CA VAL A 42 -0.43 13.23 -1.51
C VAL A 42 0.41 14.48 -1.75
N LYS A 43 -0.27 15.62 -1.87
CA LYS A 43 0.36 16.95 -1.92
C LYS A 43 0.44 17.51 -0.51
N GLY A 44 1.60 17.42 0.13
CA GLY A 44 1.83 17.99 1.47
C GLY A 44 2.71 17.13 2.35
N ALA A 45 2.80 17.51 3.63
CA ALA A 45 3.55 16.75 4.62
C ALA A 45 2.84 15.44 4.97
N LEU A 46 3.61 14.37 5.12
CA LEU A 46 3.10 13.10 5.60
C LEU A 46 2.88 13.13 7.12
N PRO A 47 1.85 12.43 7.63
CA PRO A 47 1.60 12.26 9.07
C PRO A 47 2.59 11.27 9.73
N ALA A 48 3.89 11.43 9.48
CA ALA A 48 4.96 10.50 9.87
C ALA A 48 5.14 10.35 11.39
N GLU A 49 4.69 11.32 12.18
CA GLU A 49 4.82 11.34 13.65
C GLU A 49 3.47 11.43 14.37
N ASP A 50 2.37 11.29 13.63
CA ASP A 50 1.01 11.34 14.16
C ASP A 50 0.14 10.20 13.60
N PRO A 51 0.09 9.05 14.32
CA PRO A 51 -0.79 7.93 13.96
C PRO A 51 -2.28 8.25 14.00
N THR A 52 -2.68 9.39 14.59
CA THR A 52 -4.08 9.81 14.75
C THR A 52 -4.51 10.91 13.79
N ALA A 53 -3.59 11.36 12.91
CA ALA A 53 -3.85 12.44 11.97
C ALA A 53 -5.04 12.15 11.05
N ALA A 54 -5.88 13.16 10.81
CA ALA A 54 -7.03 13.06 9.91
C ALA A 54 -6.64 12.71 8.46
N ALA A 55 -5.39 12.99 8.05
CA ALA A 55 -4.87 12.62 6.74
C ALA A 55 -4.97 11.11 6.45
N TRP A 56 -4.92 10.25 7.47
CA TRP A 56 -5.09 8.80 7.29
C TRP A 56 -6.46 8.41 6.75
N ASN A 57 -7.49 9.24 6.92
CA ASN A 57 -8.83 8.97 6.40
C ASN A 57 -8.90 9.01 4.87
N THR A 58 -7.92 9.64 4.20
CA THR A 58 -7.86 9.66 2.73
C THR A 58 -7.12 8.46 2.16
N ALA A 59 -6.34 7.74 2.97
CA ALA A 59 -5.56 6.60 2.53
C ALA A 59 -6.45 5.35 2.38
N PRO A 60 -6.28 4.52 1.33
CA PRO A 60 -7.00 3.26 1.18
C PRO A 60 -6.78 2.36 2.40
N ARG A 61 -7.88 1.82 2.95
CA ARG A 61 -7.84 0.85 4.05
C ARG A 61 -7.60 -0.54 3.46
N SER A 62 -6.50 -1.17 3.83
CA SER A 62 -6.22 -2.57 3.50
C SER A 62 -6.23 -3.41 4.77
N GLU A 63 -6.77 -4.62 4.75
CA GLU A 63 -6.78 -5.50 5.94
C GLU A 63 -6.24 -6.88 5.57
N PHE A 64 -5.35 -7.40 6.43
CA PHE A 64 -4.63 -8.64 6.21
C PHE A 64 -4.78 -9.58 7.41
N PRO A 65 -5.08 -10.87 7.18
CA PRO A 65 -5.15 -11.86 8.24
C PRO A 65 -3.75 -12.15 8.80
N LEU A 66 -3.70 -12.40 10.10
CA LEU A 66 -2.51 -12.85 10.83
C LEU A 66 -2.75 -14.24 11.41
N SER A 67 -1.68 -15.03 11.46
CA SER A 67 -1.67 -16.38 12.01
C SER A 67 -0.44 -16.59 12.88
N PRO A 68 -0.46 -17.57 13.80
CA PRO A 68 0.73 -17.90 14.58
C PRO A 68 1.90 -18.29 13.68
N GLN A 69 3.10 -17.80 14.01
CA GLN A 69 4.30 -18.25 13.31
C GLN A 69 4.64 -19.70 13.68
N VAL A 70 4.73 -20.58 12.66
CA VAL A 70 5.00 -22.01 12.85
C VAL A 70 6.37 -22.49 12.37
N HIS A 71 7.17 -21.60 11.78
CA HIS A 71 8.44 -21.94 11.14
C HIS A 71 9.64 -22.02 12.10
N TRP A 72 9.44 -21.76 13.39
CA TRP A 72 10.49 -21.85 14.42
C TRP A 72 10.10 -22.85 15.52
N PRO A 73 11.06 -23.57 16.16
CA PRO A 73 10.74 -24.52 17.21
C PRO A 73 9.97 -23.91 18.38
N THR A 74 10.41 -22.75 18.88
CA THR A 74 9.68 -21.95 19.88
C THR A 74 8.53 -21.22 19.18
N ARG A 75 7.30 -21.66 19.44
CA ARG A 75 6.09 -21.16 18.78
C ARG A 75 4.88 -21.31 19.68
N ILE A 76 3.84 -20.55 19.35
CA ILE A 76 2.53 -20.54 19.99
C ILE A 76 1.46 -21.10 19.04
N GLY A 77 0.41 -21.69 19.60
CA GLY A 77 -0.71 -22.26 18.82
C GLY A 77 -1.82 -21.24 18.52
N GLU A 78 -1.88 -20.16 19.28
CA GLU A 78 -2.83 -19.08 19.11
C GLU A 78 -2.14 -17.73 19.33
N VAL A 79 -2.64 -16.72 18.63
CA VAL A 79 -2.18 -15.32 18.74
C VAL A 79 -3.32 -14.41 19.15
N THR A 80 -3.01 -13.31 19.84
CA THR A 80 -4.01 -12.31 20.23
C THR A 80 -4.55 -11.57 19.01
N VAL A 81 -3.64 -11.09 18.17
CA VAL A 81 -3.98 -10.23 17.05
C VAL A 81 -4.24 -11.08 15.80
N LYS A 82 -5.47 -11.03 15.29
CA LYS A 82 -5.95 -11.89 14.19
C LYS A 82 -5.90 -11.21 12.81
N SER A 83 -5.90 -9.88 12.78
CA SER A 83 -5.75 -9.11 11.56
C SER A 83 -5.01 -7.81 11.84
N VAL A 84 -4.42 -7.24 10.80
CA VAL A 84 -3.86 -5.89 10.82
C VAL A 84 -4.47 -5.07 9.69
N THR A 85 -4.94 -3.88 10.04
CA THR A 85 -5.31 -2.87 9.06
C THR A 85 -4.08 -2.03 8.72
N VAL A 86 -3.88 -1.77 7.44
CA VAL A 86 -2.75 -1.01 6.92
C VAL A 86 -3.24 0.10 6.01
N ARG A 87 -2.69 1.29 6.22
CA ARG A 87 -2.87 2.46 5.35
C ARG A 87 -1.50 3.00 5.01
N ALA A 88 -1.34 3.57 3.81
CA ALA A 88 -0.07 4.16 3.42
C ALA A 88 -0.28 5.41 2.56
N LEU A 89 0.65 6.36 2.66
CA LEU A 89 0.68 7.61 1.91
C LEU A 89 2.12 7.96 1.55
N HIS A 90 2.36 8.54 0.38
CA HIS A 90 3.68 9.05 0.01
C HIS A 90 3.60 10.44 -0.62
N ASP A 91 4.68 11.22 -0.53
CA ASP A 91 4.79 12.56 -1.14
C ASP A 91 5.63 12.57 -2.44
N GLY A 92 6.02 11.37 -2.90
CA GLY A 92 6.92 11.16 -4.04
C GLY A 92 8.41 11.11 -3.68
N ARG A 93 8.77 11.40 -2.41
CA ARG A 93 10.13 11.25 -1.86
C ARG A 93 10.16 10.42 -0.58
N HIS A 94 9.14 10.55 0.25
CA HIS A 94 8.95 9.86 1.52
C HIS A 94 7.66 9.06 1.49
N LEU A 95 7.62 8.06 2.37
CA LEU A 95 6.51 7.16 2.59
C LEU A 95 6.18 7.13 4.08
N ALA A 96 4.89 7.05 4.40
CA ALA A 96 4.40 6.73 5.72
C ALA A 96 3.43 5.54 5.63
N ILE A 97 3.58 4.56 6.51
CA ILE A 97 2.73 3.38 6.63
C ILE A 97 2.17 3.35 8.05
N LEU A 98 0.86 3.27 8.18
CA LEU A 98 0.14 3.11 9.44
C LEU A 98 -0.34 1.67 9.57
N LEU A 99 0.03 1.01 10.66
CA LEU A 99 -0.57 -0.24 11.12
C LEU A 99 -1.60 0.06 12.21
N GLU A 100 -2.78 -0.53 12.11
CA GLU A 100 -3.83 -0.48 13.12
C GLU A 100 -4.24 -1.92 13.49
N TYR A 101 -4.20 -2.26 14.77
CA TYR A 101 -4.56 -3.59 15.25
C TYR A 101 -5.19 -3.56 16.63
N ALA A 102 -6.18 -4.42 16.84
CA ALA A 102 -6.84 -4.57 18.12
C ALA A 102 -5.92 -5.32 19.10
N ASP A 103 -5.76 -4.76 20.29
CA ASP A 103 -5.03 -5.38 21.40
C ASP A 103 -5.82 -5.11 22.70
N PRO A 104 -6.25 -6.15 23.44
CA PRO A 104 -7.03 -5.99 24.67
C PRO A 104 -6.32 -5.20 25.76
N SER A 105 -4.99 -5.06 25.70
CA SER A 105 -4.22 -4.32 26.69
C SER A 105 -3.15 -3.43 26.05
N LYS A 106 -2.62 -2.51 26.86
CA LYS A 106 -1.48 -1.67 26.50
C LYS A 106 -0.30 -2.13 27.33
N ASP A 107 0.55 -2.96 26.76
CA ASP A 107 1.66 -3.57 27.47
C ASP A 107 3.01 -2.99 27.03
N PRO A 108 3.98 -2.80 27.95
CA PRO A 108 5.29 -2.25 27.60
C PRO A 108 6.02 -3.04 26.51
N HIS A 109 5.77 -4.34 26.41
CA HIS A 109 6.45 -5.20 25.45
C HIS A 109 5.72 -5.38 24.13
N ASP A 110 4.59 -4.69 23.92
CA ASP A 110 3.90 -4.67 22.63
C ASP A 110 4.84 -4.21 21.54
N ALA A 111 4.75 -4.88 20.41
CA ALA A 111 5.58 -4.60 19.26
C ALA A 111 4.84 -4.88 17.96
N ALA A 112 5.25 -4.15 16.93
CA ALA A 112 4.76 -4.33 15.57
C ALA A 112 5.93 -4.21 14.60
N ALA A 113 5.87 -4.94 13.50
CA ALA A 113 6.86 -4.87 12.47
C ALA A 113 6.26 -5.09 11.09
N LEU A 114 6.98 -4.58 10.11
CA LEU A 114 6.79 -4.86 8.70
C LEU A 114 8.12 -5.31 8.10
N GLU A 115 8.04 -6.25 7.17
CA GLU A 115 9.17 -6.90 6.52
C GLU A 115 9.02 -6.75 5.01
N PHE A 116 10.10 -6.41 4.31
CA PHE A 116 10.18 -6.32 2.86
C PHE A 116 11.29 -7.22 2.32
N MET A 117 11.11 -7.76 1.12
CA MET A 117 12.22 -8.35 0.37
C MET A 117 13.20 -7.26 -0.09
N VAL A 118 14.49 -7.59 -0.13
CA VAL A 118 15.53 -6.71 -0.66
C VAL A 118 16.15 -7.35 -1.91
N GLY A 119 16.21 -6.59 -3.00
CA GLY A 119 16.61 -7.08 -4.31
C GLY A 119 15.64 -8.10 -4.92
N ASP A 120 16.10 -8.85 -5.91
CA ASP A 120 15.25 -9.74 -6.71
C ASP A 120 15.18 -11.18 -6.17
N LYS A 121 16.05 -11.52 -5.22
CA LYS A 121 16.14 -12.87 -4.68
C LYS A 121 14.95 -13.17 -3.79
N LYS A 122 14.23 -14.26 -4.10
CA LYS A 122 13.04 -14.64 -3.33
C LYS A 122 13.38 -15.02 -1.89
N ALA A 123 12.60 -14.47 -0.97
CA ALA A 123 12.76 -14.65 0.46
C ALA A 123 11.46 -15.19 1.07
N HIS A 124 11.54 -15.93 2.16
CA HIS A 124 10.37 -16.32 2.93
C HIS A 124 10.02 -15.20 3.92
N PHE A 125 8.73 -14.97 4.23
CA PHE A 125 8.25 -13.94 5.19
C PHE A 125 8.67 -14.20 6.65
N ALA A 126 9.49 -15.23 6.86
CA ALA A 126 10.06 -15.59 8.14
C ALA A 126 11.53 -15.19 8.12
N HIS A 127 11.79 -13.88 8.09
CA HIS A 127 13.13 -13.29 8.12
C HIS A 127 14.01 -13.71 6.92
N GLY A 128 13.43 -14.04 5.77
CA GLY A 128 14.17 -14.51 4.60
C GLY A 128 14.72 -15.95 4.70
N GLN A 129 14.15 -16.78 5.58
CA GLN A 129 14.54 -18.18 5.75
C GLN A 129 14.56 -18.97 4.43
N PRO A 130 15.67 -19.65 4.09
CA PRO A 130 15.68 -20.64 3.01
C PRO A 130 14.69 -21.78 3.28
N MET A 131 13.89 -22.12 2.27
CA MET A 131 12.92 -23.21 2.30
C MET A 131 13.11 -24.09 1.06
N ALA A 132 12.47 -25.27 1.00
CA ALA A 132 12.67 -26.24 -0.08
C ALA A 132 12.51 -25.66 -1.51
N GLN A 133 11.72 -24.60 -1.69
CA GLN A 133 11.49 -23.92 -2.97
C GLN A 133 11.81 -22.41 -2.92
N VAL A 134 12.45 -21.93 -1.85
CA VAL A 134 12.77 -20.51 -1.66
C VAL A 134 14.24 -20.40 -1.27
N GLU A 135 15.03 -19.75 -2.12
CA GLU A 135 16.49 -19.66 -1.96
C GLU A 135 16.94 -18.96 -0.67
N GLY A 136 16.13 -18.00 -0.17
CA GLY A 136 16.42 -17.24 1.04
C GLY A 136 17.20 -15.96 0.76
N GLY A 137 16.49 -14.97 0.21
CA GLY A 137 17.00 -13.62 -0.01
C GLY A 137 17.02 -12.76 1.27
N PRO A 138 17.77 -11.65 1.26
CA PRO A 138 17.77 -10.69 2.35
C PRO A 138 16.41 -9.99 2.48
N VAL A 139 16.06 -9.63 3.71
CA VAL A 139 14.88 -8.83 4.03
C VAL A 139 15.26 -7.60 4.83
N ASN A 140 14.49 -6.53 4.66
CA ASN A 140 14.54 -5.31 5.45
C ASN A 140 13.32 -5.27 6.38
N ILE A 141 13.54 -5.06 7.67
CA ILE A 141 12.52 -5.16 8.72
C ILE A 141 12.50 -3.86 9.48
N TRP A 142 11.33 -3.22 9.56
CA TRP A 142 11.11 -2.06 10.41
C TRP A 142 10.36 -2.51 11.65
N TYR A 143 10.97 -2.36 12.82
CA TYR A 143 10.47 -2.92 14.08
C TYR A 143 10.21 -1.82 15.11
N TRP A 144 8.97 -1.70 15.57
CA TRP A 144 8.57 -0.79 16.64
C TRP A 144 8.36 -1.54 17.95
N LYS A 145 8.71 -0.90 19.08
CA LYS A 145 8.45 -1.42 20.43
C LYS A 145 7.94 -0.34 21.38
N ASN A 146 6.90 -0.67 22.15
CA ASN A 146 6.22 0.29 23.03
C ASN A 146 7.13 0.85 24.14
N VAL A 147 7.79 0.00 24.93
CA VAL A 147 8.59 0.44 26.11
C VAL A 147 9.70 1.42 25.76
N SER A 148 10.31 1.30 24.58
CA SER A 148 11.34 2.24 24.12
C SER A 148 10.76 3.42 23.37
N ALA A 149 9.53 3.31 22.88
CA ALA A 149 8.93 4.20 21.88
C ALA A 149 9.84 4.41 20.65
N LYS A 150 10.64 3.39 20.29
CA LYS A 150 11.60 3.44 19.19
C LYS A 150 11.18 2.53 18.06
N VAL A 151 11.57 2.93 16.86
CA VAL A 151 11.65 2.08 15.69
C VAL A 151 13.10 1.71 15.43
N LEU A 152 13.33 0.49 14.99
CA LEU A 152 14.62 -0.01 14.53
C LEU A 152 14.52 -0.38 13.05
N ASP A 153 15.54 0.02 12.30
CA ASP A 153 15.80 -0.48 10.96
C ASP A 153 16.74 -1.69 11.04
N MET A 154 16.34 -2.80 10.43
CA MET A 154 16.94 -4.10 10.65
C MET A 154 17.00 -4.92 9.35
N ASN A 155 17.86 -5.94 9.34
CA ASN A 155 17.92 -6.92 8.28
C ASN A 155 17.99 -8.33 8.81
N ALA A 156 17.57 -9.27 7.96
CA ALA A 156 17.83 -10.69 8.15
C ALA A 156 17.98 -11.39 6.79
N GLN A 157 18.64 -12.54 6.80
CA GLN A 157 18.69 -13.50 5.71
C GLN A 157 18.69 -14.91 6.30
N GLY A 158 17.55 -15.28 6.87
CA GLY A 158 17.30 -16.51 7.60
C GLY A 158 17.33 -16.39 9.11
N PHE A 159 16.90 -17.43 9.79
CA PHE A 159 16.81 -17.43 11.24
C PHE A 159 18.18 -17.28 11.91
N GLY A 160 18.21 -16.56 13.04
CA GLY A 160 19.45 -16.27 13.77
C GLY A 160 20.33 -15.17 13.17
N THR A 161 19.97 -14.63 12.00
CA THR A 161 20.77 -13.58 11.31
C THR A 161 20.27 -12.16 11.54
N LEU A 162 19.17 -12.00 12.28
CA LEU A 162 18.52 -10.71 12.51
C LEU A 162 19.51 -9.72 13.15
N LYS A 163 19.71 -8.57 12.49
CA LYS A 163 20.69 -7.56 12.89
C LYS A 163 20.08 -6.16 12.76
N VAL A 164 20.30 -5.32 13.77
CA VAL A 164 20.00 -3.87 13.69
C VAL A 164 21.04 -3.21 12.79
N GLN A 165 20.58 -2.40 11.85
CA GLN A 165 21.47 -1.63 10.98
C GLN A 165 22.24 -0.56 11.77
N ALA A 166 23.43 -0.18 11.28
CA ALA A 166 24.20 0.90 11.89
C ALA A 166 23.59 2.27 11.58
N GLN A 167 23.15 2.46 10.33
CA GLN A 167 22.32 3.59 9.93
C GLN A 167 20.86 3.26 10.26
N GLN A 168 20.09 4.26 10.67
CA GLN A 168 18.67 4.09 10.98
C GLN A 168 17.89 5.12 10.17
N ASP A 169 17.23 4.66 9.11
CA ASP A 169 16.53 5.53 8.17
C ASP A 169 15.03 5.65 8.48
N VAL A 170 14.50 4.75 9.32
CA VAL A 170 13.09 4.66 9.64
C VAL A 170 12.76 5.39 10.94
N LYS A 171 11.74 6.22 10.88
CA LYS A 171 11.09 6.84 12.04
C LYS A 171 9.75 6.19 12.30
N GLY A 172 9.24 6.35 13.52
CA GLY A 172 7.87 5.96 13.77
C GLY A 172 7.40 6.24 15.19
N LYS A 173 6.12 5.99 15.40
CA LYS A 173 5.43 6.28 16.66
C LYS A 173 4.24 5.35 16.83
N GLY A 174 4.03 4.87 18.05
CA GLY A 174 2.86 4.10 18.43
C GLY A 174 1.95 4.90 19.37
N VAL A 175 0.64 4.81 19.16
CA VAL A 175 -0.39 5.33 20.06
C VAL A 175 -1.40 4.22 20.33
N TYR A 176 -1.73 4.00 21.60
CA TYR A 176 -2.80 3.09 21.99
C TYR A 176 -4.02 3.89 22.41
N GLN A 177 -5.16 3.58 21.80
CA GLN A 177 -6.43 4.23 22.08
C GLN A 177 -7.56 3.21 21.84
N ASP A 178 -8.51 3.15 22.79
CA ASP A 178 -9.76 2.39 22.67
C ASP A 178 -9.58 0.92 22.23
N GLY A 179 -8.63 0.21 22.85
CA GLY A 179 -8.38 -1.20 22.54
C GLY A 179 -7.60 -1.43 21.24
N THR A 180 -7.03 -0.38 20.66
CA THR A 180 -6.35 -0.44 19.35
C THR A 180 -4.99 0.24 19.43
N TRP A 181 -3.97 -0.44 18.91
CA TRP A 181 -2.68 0.16 18.59
C TRP A 181 -2.72 0.79 17.20
N LYS A 182 -2.16 2.00 17.09
CA LYS A 182 -1.86 2.70 15.84
C LYS A 182 -0.38 2.99 15.78
N VAL A 183 0.33 2.34 14.86
CA VAL A 183 1.79 2.44 14.74
C VAL A 183 2.15 2.95 13.35
N VAL A 184 2.72 4.15 13.27
CA VAL A 184 3.24 4.72 12.03
C VAL A 184 4.72 4.39 11.87
N PHE A 185 5.10 4.01 10.66
CA PHE A 185 6.48 3.94 10.20
C PHE A 185 6.66 4.92 9.03
N ALA A 186 7.79 5.61 8.97
CA ALA A 186 8.09 6.56 7.90
C ALA A 186 9.55 6.48 7.48
N ARG A 187 9.79 6.50 6.16
CA ARG A 187 11.12 6.45 5.54
C ARG A 187 11.11 7.18 4.20
N ALA A 188 12.26 7.57 3.68
CA ALA A 188 12.39 7.91 2.26
C ALA A 188 12.03 6.70 1.37
N LEU A 189 11.40 6.93 0.21
CA LEU A 189 11.06 5.88 -0.75
C LEU A 189 12.30 5.10 -1.22
N SER A 190 13.44 5.79 -1.34
CA SER A 190 14.74 5.22 -1.66
C SER A 190 15.79 5.71 -0.69
N THR A 191 16.81 4.90 -0.47
CA THR A 191 17.96 5.21 0.41
C THR A 191 19.26 4.97 -0.34
N GLY A 192 20.37 5.43 0.24
CA GLY A 192 21.69 5.18 -0.33
C GLY A 192 22.17 3.73 -0.15
N ASP A 193 21.64 3.00 0.84
CA ASP A 193 22.05 1.63 1.16
C ASP A 193 21.18 0.60 0.43
N VAL A 194 21.33 0.52 -0.88
CA VAL A 194 20.52 -0.33 -1.76
C VAL A 194 20.68 -1.84 -1.50
N GLU A 195 21.74 -2.26 -0.80
CA GLU A 195 22.01 -3.66 -0.49
C GLU A 195 21.23 -4.16 0.72
N HIS A 196 20.91 -3.27 1.66
CA HIS A 196 20.20 -3.60 2.89
C HIS A 196 18.78 -3.06 2.91
N ASP A 197 18.49 -1.99 2.20
CA ASP A 197 17.19 -1.34 2.26
C ASP A 197 16.30 -1.66 1.08
N VAL A 198 15.01 -1.87 1.37
CA VAL A 198 14.00 -1.95 0.32
C VAL A 198 13.99 -0.66 -0.50
N GLN A 199 13.95 -0.76 -1.82
CA GLN A 199 13.83 0.40 -2.71
C GLN A 199 12.42 0.47 -3.27
N ILE A 200 11.68 1.52 -2.93
CA ILE A 200 10.27 1.66 -3.26
C ILE A 200 10.13 2.64 -4.43
N LYS A 201 9.98 2.11 -5.64
CA LYS A 201 9.75 2.92 -6.83
C LYS A 201 8.24 3.05 -7.09
N PRO A 202 7.69 4.27 -7.20
CA PRO A 202 6.28 4.45 -7.52
C PRO A 202 5.89 3.71 -8.81
N GLY A 203 4.78 2.98 -8.76
CA GLY A 203 4.29 2.13 -9.85
C GLY A 203 4.68 0.66 -9.77
N GLU A 204 5.76 0.31 -9.06
CA GLU A 204 6.22 -1.07 -8.90
C GLU A 204 5.52 -1.78 -7.74
N PHE A 205 5.32 -3.09 -7.88
CA PHE A 205 4.83 -3.95 -6.80
C PHE A 205 6.02 -4.60 -6.09
N ILE A 206 6.09 -4.42 -4.78
CA ILE A 206 7.07 -5.09 -3.91
C ILE A 206 6.35 -5.97 -2.88
N ASN A 207 7.08 -6.84 -2.20
CA ASN A 207 6.53 -7.73 -1.19
C ASN A 207 6.59 -7.10 0.20
N VAL A 208 5.49 -7.19 0.95
CA VAL A 208 5.42 -6.78 2.36
C VAL A 208 4.77 -7.89 3.21
N ALA A 209 5.28 -8.09 4.41
CA ALA A 209 4.66 -8.94 5.43
C ALA A 209 4.64 -8.21 6.78
N PHE A 210 3.77 -8.66 7.68
CA PHE A 210 3.54 -8.02 8.98
C PHE A 210 3.79 -8.99 10.12
N ALA A 211 4.24 -8.46 11.25
CA ALA A 211 4.41 -9.22 12.47
C ALA A 211 3.99 -8.38 13.69
N ILE A 212 3.24 -8.99 14.62
CA ILE A 212 2.72 -8.32 15.81
C ILE A 212 2.93 -9.22 17.03
N TRP A 213 3.25 -8.60 18.16
CA TRP A 213 3.43 -9.25 19.45
C TRP A 213 2.56 -8.57 20.51
N ASP A 214 1.64 -9.33 21.10
CA ASP A 214 1.00 -9.00 22.39
C ASP A 214 2.01 -9.23 23.52
N GLY A 215 2.57 -8.13 24.02
CA GLY A 215 3.61 -8.12 25.03
C GLY A 215 3.11 -8.31 26.45
N LYS A 216 1.87 -8.73 26.67
CA LYS A 216 1.31 -8.94 28.00
C LYS A 216 2.16 -9.90 28.81
N LYS A 217 2.46 -9.49 30.04
CA LYS A 217 3.11 -10.35 31.01
C LYS A 217 2.08 -11.30 31.64
N LEU A 218 2.36 -12.60 31.57
CA LEU A 218 1.55 -13.65 32.18
C LEU A 218 1.87 -13.80 33.68
N ASP A 219 1.00 -14.48 34.41
CA ASP A 219 1.20 -14.76 35.85
C ASP A 219 2.48 -15.57 36.11
N SER A 220 2.95 -16.36 35.14
CA SER A 220 4.24 -17.06 35.19
C SER A 220 5.45 -16.12 35.16
N GLY A 221 5.25 -14.86 34.79
CA GLY A 221 6.30 -13.87 34.58
C GLY A 221 6.84 -13.81 33.14
N ASP A 222 6.46 -14.76 32.29
CA ASP A 222 6.78 -14.73 30.85
C ASP A 222 5.94 -13.71 30.08
N LEU A 223 6.42 -13.29 28.91
CA LEU A 223 5.60 -12.56 27.95
C LEU A 223 4.75 -13.56 27.16
N LYS A 224 3.51 -13.18 26.88
CA LYS A 224 2.57 -13.95 26.09
C LYS A 224 3.06 -14.16 24.66
N GLU A 225 3.55 -13.10 24.02
CA GLU A 225 4.18 -13.15 22.70
C GLU A 225 5.56 -12.46 22.75
N LYS A 226 6.61 -13.16 22.30
CA LYS A 226 7.99 -12.65 22.24
C LYS A 226 8.81 -13.41 21.19
N GLY A 227 9.79 -12.74 20.58
CA GLY A 227 10.71 -13.40 19.64
C GLY A 227 9.95 -14.01 18.45
N SER A 228 9.99 -15.33 18.29
CA SER A 228 9.26 -16.08 17.26
C SER A 228 7.82 -16.41 17.62
N GLU A 229 7.41 -16.21 18.87
CA GLU A 229 6.03 -16.37 19.34
C GLU A 229 5.28 -15.09 18.99
N LYS A 230 4.69 -15.05 17.79
CA LYS A 230 4.09 -13.85 17.21
C LYS A 230 3.00 -14.15 16.20
N ALA A 231 2.13 -13.17 15.98
CA ALA A 231 1.23 -13.12 14.84
C ALA A 231 2.00 -12.67 13.59
N VAL A 232 1.86 -13.39 12.47
CA VAL A 232 2.49 -13.07 11.18
C VAL A 232 1.50 -13.17 10.03
N SER A 233 1.71 -12.37 8.99
CA SER A 233 1.05 -12.54 7.70
C SER A 233 1.90 -13.38 6.74
N SER A 234 1.30 -13.83 5.63
CA SER A 234 2.06 -14.22 4.44
C SER A 234 2.65 -12.98 3.75
N TRP A 235 3.35 -13.20 2.63
CA TRP A 235 3.66 -12.12 1.71
C TRP A 235 2.38 -11.56 1.07
N TRP A 236 2.27 -10.24 1.12
CA TRP A 236 1.31 -9.44 0.36
C TRP A 236 2.07 -8.48 -0.55
N TYR A 237 1.33 -7.74 -1.37
CA TYR A 237 1.93 -6.70 -2.19
C TYR A 237 1.87 -5.34 -1.51
N PHE A 238 2.88 -4.52 -1.77
CA PHE A 238 2.89 -3.09 -1.48
C PHE A 238 3.14 -2.34 -2.78
N ARG A 239 2.43 -1.24 -2.98
CA ARG A 239 2.63 -0.36 -4.13
C ARG A 239 2.49 1.09 -3.72
N ALA A 240 3.53 1.88 -3.99
CA ALA A 240 3.39 3.33 -4.04
C ALA A 240 2.78 3.72 -5.38
N GLU A 241 1.69 4.47 -5.36
CA GLU A 241 0.99 4.83 -6.59
C GLU A 241 1.81 5.84 -7.41
N PRO A 242 1.98 5.62 -8.72
CA PRO A 242 2.71 6.56 -9.55
C PRO A 242 1.94 7.89 -9.63
N PRO A 243 2.62 9.02 -9.88
CA PRO A 243 1.95 10.26 -10.23
C PRO A 243 0.99 10.06 -11.40
N PRO A 244 -0.10 10.85 -11.50
CA PRO A 244 -1.03 10.73 -12.62
C PRO A 244 -0.32 10.88 -13.96
N ASP A 245 -0.57 9.95 -14.88
CA ASP A 245 -0.05 10.03 -16.25
C ASP A 245 -0.95 10.93 -17.10
N TYR A 246 -0.43 12.10 -17.49
CA TYR A 246 -1.13 13.06 -18.36
C TYR A 246 -0.81 12.88 -19.84
N SER A 247 -0.04 11.85 -20.23
CA SER A 247 0.33 11.58 -21.62
C SER A 247 -0.89 11.45 -22.54
N GLY A 248 -1.98 10.85 -22.05
CA GLY A 248 -3.25 10.73 -22.78
C GLY A 248 -3.84 12.09 -23.19
N TYR A 249 -3.80 13.08 -22.31
CA TYR A 249 -4.27 14.44 -22.64
C TYR A 249 -3.36 15.11 -23.67
N LEU A 250 -2.05 14.88 -23.59
CA LEU A 250 -1.09 15.38 -24.58
C LEU A 250 -1.36 14.76 -25.96
N TYR A 251 -1.55 13.45 -26.04
CA TYR A 251 -1.89 12.77 -27.29
C TYR A 251 -3.23 13.24 -27.85
N ALA A 252 -4.23 13.47 -27.01
CA ALA A 252 -5.50 14.03 -27.42
C ALA A 252 -5.33 15.45 -28.01
N ALA A 253 -4.56 16.32 -27.35
CA ALA A 253 -4.26 17.66 -27.85
C ALA A 253 -3.50 17.64 -29.18
N LEU A 254 -2.51 16.75 -29.32
CA LEU A 254 -1.78 16.53 -30.58
C LEU A 254 -2.71 16.06 -31.70
N ALA A 255 -3.59 15.09 -31.42
CA ALA A 255 -4.57 14.59 -32.39
C ALA A 255 -5.54 15.69 -32.85
N ILE A 256 -6.04 16.51 -31.92
CA ILE A 256 -6.88 17.68 -32.24
C ILE A 256 -6.10 18.66 -33.11
N GLY A 257 -4.86 18.98 -32.77
CA GLY A 257 -3.99 19.87 -33.55
C GLY A 257 -3.77 19.37 -34.98
N LEU A 258 -3.49 18.07 -35.14
CA LEU A 258 -3.33 17.43 -36.45
C LEU A 258 -4.64 17.47 -37.26
N ALA A 259 -5.78 17.19 -36.64
CA ALA A 259 -7.09 17.21 -37.29
C ALA A 259 -7.44 18.64 -37.77
N VAL A 260 -7.24 19.66 -36.93
CA VAL A 260 -7.45 21.07 -37.29
C VAL A 260 -6.50 21.48 -38.40
N GLY A 261 -5.23 21.10 -38.33
CA GLY A 261 -4.23 21.36 -39.37
C GLY A 261 -4.62 20.73 -40.72
N PHE A 262 -5.05 19.47 -40.71
CA PHE A 262 -5.55 18.77 -41.89
C PHE A 262 -6.79 19.47 -42.47
N GLN A 263 -7.77 19.79 -41.63
CA GLN A 263 -8.98 20.51 -42.06
C GLN A 263 -8.66 21.86 -42.68
N PHE A 264 -7.70 22.61 -42.10
CA PHE A 264 -7.22 23.88 -42.65
C PHE A 264 -6.61 23.72 -44.05
N VAL A 265 -5.77 22.71 -44.25
CA VAL A 265 -5.17 22.41 -45.57
C VAL A 265 -6.24 22.06 -46.61
N VAL A 266 -7.22 21.23 -46.26
CA VAL A 266 -8.34 20.87 -47.14
C VAL A 266 -9.16 22.11 -47.54
N VAL A 267 -9.56 22.92 -46.56
CA VAL A 267 -10.33 24.16 -46.82
C VAL A 267 -9.54 25.12 -47.73
N ARG A 268 -8.24 25.28 -47.50
CA ARG A 268 -7.38 26.13 -48.33
C ARG A 268 -7.28 25.63 -49.77
N LYS A 269 -7.13 24.32 -49.98
CA LYS A 269 -7.11 23.72 -51.34
C LYS A 269 -8.45 23.88 -52.06
N LEU A 270 -9.58 23.63 -51.37
CA LEU A 270 -10.92 23.79 -51.94
C LEU A 270 -11.25 25.23 -52.32
N LYS A 271 -10.80 26.23 -51.54
CA LYS A 271 -10.95 27.65 -51.88
C LYS A 271 -10.14 28.03 -53.13
N LYS A 272 -8.90 27.55 -53.26
CA LYS A 272 -8.07 27.80 -54.46
C LYS A 272 -8.65 27.16 -55.74
N GLY A 273 -9.20 25.95 -55.66
CA GLY A 273 -9.78 25.25 -56.81
C GLY A 273 -11.10 25.81 -57.33
N ARG A 274 -11.75 26.71 -56.59
CA ARG A 274 -12.98 27.42 -57.00
C ARG A 274 -12.73 28.76 -57.69
N SER A 275 -11.47 29.20 -57.75
CA SER A 275 -11.07 30.48 -58.36
C SER A 275 -10.42 30.31 -59.74
N ALA A 276 -10.51 29.12 -60.33
CA ALA A 276 -10.09 28.78 -61.70
C ALA A 276 -11.32 28.31 -62.48
#